data_AF-A0A9D5WG51-F1
#
_entry.id   AF-A0A9D5WG51-F1
#
_cell.length_a   1.000
_cell.length_b   1.000
_cell.length_c   1.000
_cell.angle_alpha   90.00
_cell.angle_beta   90.00
_cell.angle_gamma   90.00
#
_symmetry.space_group_name_H-M   'P 1'
#
loop_
_entity.id
_entity.type
_entity.pdbx_description
1 polymer ?
#
loop_
_entity_poly.entity_id
_entity_poly.type
_entity_poly.pdbx_seq_one_letter_code
_entity_poly.pdbx_strand_id
1 'polypeptide(L)'
;MPQNTRPTFVWPKLAVEIGNAGYFGRRWLTAIATGLIIVTIATIKVLLMIPGLDSSVVGLLTSIFETFLPAGWATGAAWVAGMTGAFLIGDFTNYTPSQKLLHKTKATRYEAYNTLLLFALWEEQAFRSGSEKWSWCERVRASVCFGLAHVVNIWYSFAAGTALSMTGFGFLLVYLWYYRKYRSQIIATAAAATVHALYNAIALSLIAVVLAIDIAKLL
;
A
#
# COMPACT_ATOMS: atom_id res chain seq x y z
N MET A 1 11.25 -6.19 9.71
CA MET A 1 9.95 -6.76 10.13
C MET A 1 10.20 -7.90 11.10
N PRO A 2 9.39 -8.11 12.16
CA PRO A 2 9.45 -9.35 12.92
C PRO A 2 9.24 -10.53 11.97
N GLN A 3 10.13 -11.52 11.99
CA GLN A 3 10.03 -12.66 11.09
C GLN A 3 8.91 -13.59 11.57
N ASN A 4 7.93 -13.84 10.70
CA ASN A 4 6.97 -14.91 10.92
C ASN A 4 7.59 -16.23 10.44
N THR A 5 7.77 -17.17 11.35
CA THR A 5 8.34 -18.50 11.08
C THR A 5 7.45 -19.37 10.18
N ARG A 6 6.19 -18.96 9.94
CA ARG A 6 5.25 -19.58 8.99
C ARG A 6 4.54 -18.50 8.16
N PRO A 7 5.19 -17.95 7.12
CA PRO A 7 4.56 -16.95 6.27
C PRO A 7 3.32 -17.54 5.59
N THR A 8 2.19 -16.84 5.69
CA THR A 8 0.97 -17.27 5.00
C THR A 8 1.11 -16.92 3.53
N PHE A 9 0.80 -17.87 2.65
CA PHE A 9 0.70 -17.64 1.23
C PHE A 9 -0.77 -17.59 0.79
N VAL A 10 -1.19 -16.45 0.25
CA VAL A 10 -2.52 -16.19 -0.31
C VAL A 10 -2.33 -15.57 -1.69
N TRP A 11 -2.91 -16.20 -2.72
CA TRP A 11 -2.87 -15.68 -4.09
C TRP A 11 -4.24 -15.08 -4.48
N PRO A 12 -4.31 -14.24 -5.54
CA PRO A 12 -5.50 -13.48 -5.88
C PRO A 12 -6.78 -14.31 -6.01
N LYS A 13 -6.72 -15.44 -6.73
CA LYS A 13 -7.87 -16.32 -6.91
C LYS A 13 -8.38 -16.88 -5.58
N LEU A 14 -7.51 -17.31 -4.67
CA LEU A 14 -7.91 -17.77 -3.34
C LEU A 14 -8.64 -16.68 -2.55
N ALA A 15 -8.13 -15.44 -2.57
CA ALA A 15 -8.77 -14.33 -1.86
C ALA A 15 -10.20 -14.07 -2.34
N VAL A 16 -10.43 -14.14 -3.66
CA VAL A 16 -11.77 -14.02 -4.24
C VAL A 16 -12.67 -15.18 -3.84
N GLU A 17 -12.19 -16.43 -3.89
CA GLU A 17 -13.00 -17.58 -3.48
C GLU A 17 -13.40 -17.54 -2.00
N ILE A 18 -12.52 -17.05 -1.11
CA ILE A 18 -12.86 -16.82 0.30
C ILE A 18 -13.99 -15.79 0.43
N GLY A 19 -13.96 -14.72 -0.37
CA GLY A 19 -15.05 -13.74 -0.44
C GLY A 19 -16.35 -14.36 -0.95
N ASN A 20 -16.29 -15.16 -2.02
CA ASN A 20 -17.44 -15.84 -2.62
C ASN A 20 -18.08 -16.86 -1.66
N ALA A 21 -17.27 -17.52 -0.84
CA ALA A 21 -17.72 -18.43 0.22
C ALA A 21 -18.37 -17.71 1.41
N GLY A 22 -18.46 -16.37 1.39
CA GLY A 22 -19.20 -15.59 2.38
C GLY A 22 -18.42 -15.26 3.66
N TYR A 23 -17.10 -15.49 3.70
CA TYR A 23 -16.28 -15.12 4.86
C TYR A 23 -16.22 -13.61 5.07
N PHE A 24 -16.35 -12.82 4.00
CA PHE A 24 -16.48 -11.37 4.07
C PHE A 24 -17.35 -10.83 2.95
N GLY A 25 -18.17 -9.82 3.28
CA GLY A 25 -19.03 -9.16 2.31
C GLY A 25 -18.27 -8.07 1.55
N ARG A 26 -18.29 -8.11 0.22
CA ARG A 26 -17.64 -7.10 -0.62
C ARG A 26 -18.13 -5.68 -0.32
N ARG A 27 -19.45 -5.49 -0.14
CA ARG A 27 -20.05 -4.19 0.21
C ARG A 27 -19.50 -3.62 1.51
N TRP A 28 -19.36 -4.47 2.53
CA TRP A 28 -18.80 -4.08 3.82
C TRP A 28 -17.33 -3.67 3.70
N LEU A 29 -16.52 -4.46 2.97
CA LEU A 29 -15.12 -4.12 2.74
C LEU A 29 -14.96 -2.85 1.89
N THR A 30 -15.85 -2.61 0.92
CA THR A 30 -15.90 -1.36 0.16
C THR A 30 -16.23 -0.16 1.05
N ALA A 31 -17.16 -0.30 1.99
CA ALA A 31 -17.48 0.76 2.94
C ALA A 31 -16.26 1.10 3.83
N ILE A 32 -15.55 0.09 4.33
CA ILE A 32 -14.29 0.28 5.07
C ILE A 32 -13.25 0.99 4.20
N ALA A 33 -13.02 0.52 2.97
CA ALA A 33 -12.04 1.11 2.06
C ALA A 33 -12.37 2.59 1.76
N THR A 34 -13.65 2.91 1.58
CA THR A 34 -14.14 4.28 1.36
C THR A 34 -13.88 5.16 2.58
N GLY A 35 -14.20 4.65 3.79
CA GLY A 35 -13.91 5.36 5.04
C GLY A 35 -12.41 5.61 5.22
N LEU A 36 -11.57 4.62 4.92
CA LEU A 36 -10.11 4.77 4.95
C LEU A 36 -9.65 5.86 3.98
N ILE A 37 -10.11 5.86 2.72
CA ILE A 37 -9.77 6.92 1.75
C ILE A 37 -10.13 8.31 2.24
N ILE A 38 -11.32 8.49 2.80
CA ILE A 38 -11.77 9.78 3.33
C ILE A 38 -10.83 10.23 4.45
N VAL A 39 -10.50 9.34 5.39
CA VAL A 39 -9.57 9.63 6.48
C VAL A 39 -8.17 9.95 5.94
N THR A 40 -7.67 9.21 4.95
CA THR A 40 -6.37 9.48 4.33
C THR A 40 -6.34 10.88 3.72
N ILE A 41 -7.33 11.24 2.90
CA ILE A 41 -7.40 12.56 2.26
C ILE A 41 -7.48 13.67 3.32
N ALA A 42 -8.34 13.51 4.32
CA ALA A 42 -8.47 14.49 5.41
C ALA A 42 -7.15 14.65 6.17
N THR A 43 -6.47 13.54 6.48
CA THR A 43 -5.17 13.54 7.16
C THR A 43 -4.11 14.24 6.33
N ILE A 44 -4.01 13.93 5.03
CA ILE A 44 -3.08 14.61 4.12
C ILE A 44 -3.33 16.11 4.14
N LYS A 45 -4.60 16.55 4.01
CA LYS A 45 -4.94 17.98 4.02
C LYS A 45 -4.51 18.69 5.30
N VAL A 46 -4.72 18.06 6.46
CA VAL A 46 -4.29 18.62 7.75
C VAL A 46 -2.76 18.66 7.85
N LEU A 47 -2.07 17.59 7.45
CA LEU A 47 -0.62 17.52 7.52
C LEU A 47 0.07 18.50 6.57
N LEU A 48 -0.52 18.77 5.40
CA LEU A 48 -0.02 19.78 4.46
C LEU A 48 -0.10 21.21 5.01
N MET A 49 -0.83 21.46 6.11
CA MET A 49 -0.79 22.75 6.81
C MET A 49 0.48 22.93 7.66
N ILE A 50 1.25 21.86 7.86
CA ILE A 50 2.51 21.89 8.62
C ILE A 50 3.67 22.13 7.63
N PRO A 51 4.45 23.21 7.79
CA PRO A 51 5.57 23.50 6.91
C PRO A 51 6.57 22.34 6.84
N GLY A 52 6.99 22.00 5.62
CA GLY A 52 7.98 20.95 5.36
C GLY A 52 7.38 19.56 5.13
N LEU A 53 6.11 19.32 5.46
CA LEU A 53 5.47 18.02 5.16
C LEU A 53 4.95 17.89 3.72
N ASP A 54 4.92 18.99 2.98
CA ASP A 54 4.68 19.06 1.54
C ASP A 54 5.88 18.57 0.71
N SER A 55 7.08 18.60 1.29
CA SER A 55 8.30 18.11 0.65
C SER A 55 8.26 16.60 0.40
N SER A 56 8.80 16.17 -0.73
CA SER A 56 9.02 14.75 -1.08
C SER A 56 10.50 14.39 -0.98
N VAL A 57 10.80 13.08 -0.99
CA VAL A 57 12.18 12.60 -1.08
C VAL A 57 12.86 13.06 -2.38
N VAL A 58 12.13 13.15 -3.51
CA VAL A 58 12.70 13.76 -4.74
C VAL A 58 13.08 15.19 -4.43
N GLY A 59 12.16 15.98 -3.87
CA GLY A 59 12.38 17.41 -3.65
C GLY A 59 13.60 17.65 -2.76
N LEU A 60 13.71 16.88 -1.68
CA LEU A 60 14.85 16.97 -0.77
C LEU A 60 16.16 16.55 -1.44
N LEU A 61 16.17 15.45 -2.20
CA LEU A 61 17.35 15.01 -2.96
C LEU A 61 17.72 16.01 -4.06
N THR A 62 16.74 16.59 -4.75
CA THR A 62 16.95 17.64 -5.75
C THR A 62 17.64 18.83 -5.11
N SER A 63 17.14 19.33 -3.98
CA SER A 63 17.76 20.47 -3.28
C SER A 63 19.20 20.18 -2.82
N ILE A 64 19.49 18.94 -2.41
CA ILE A 64 20.87 18.53 -2.09
C ILE A 64 21.72 18.46 -3.37
N PHE A 65 21.22 17.88 -4.45
CA PHE A 65 21.98 17.75 -5.69
C PHE A 65 22.18 19.07 -6.42
N GLU A 66 21.30 20.05 -6.24
CA GLU A 66 21.48 21.42 -6.75
C GLU A 66 22.71 22.12 -6.16
N THR A 67 23.25 21.67 -5.01
CA THR A 67 24.52 22.19 -4.50
C THR A 67 25.74 21.68 -5.27
N PHE A 68 25.56 20.68 -6.15
CA PHE A 68 26.65 20.03 -6.90
C PHE A 68 26.39 19.95 -8.42
N LEU A 69 25.14 20.02 -8.86
CA LEU A 69 24.70 19.83 -10.24
C LEU A 69 23.80 20.99 -10.69
N PRO A 70 23.79 21.34 -12.00
CA PRO A 70 22.80 22.25 -12.54
C PRO A 70 21.38 21.73 -12.29
N ALA A 71 20.42 22.64 -12.04
CA ALA A 71 19.04 22.30 -11.64
C ALA A 71 18.36 21.25 -12.56
N GLY A 72 18.57 21.33 -13.87
CA GLY A 72 18.05 20.36 -14.84
C GLY A 72 18.57 18.93 -14.64
N TRP A 73 19.83 18.78 -14.20
CA TRP A 73 20.43 17.48 -13.90
C TRP A 73 20.17 17.01 -12.47
N ALA A 74 20.06 17.93 -11.52
CA ALA A 74 19.81 17.62 -10.11
C ALA A 74 18.50 16.86 -9.90
N THR A 75 17.42 17.29 -10.57
CA THR A 75 16.12 16.59 -10.52
C THR A 75 16.22 15.19 -11.14
N GLY A 76 16.87 15.06 -12.29
CA GLY A 76 17.07 13.76 -12.95
C GLY A 76 17.89 12.80 -12.09
N ALA A 77 18.98 13.28 -11.48
CA ALA A 77 19.81 12.51 -10.56
C ALA A 77 19.03 12.11 -9.30
N ALA A 78 18.19 13.00 -8.76
CA ALA A 78 17.33 12.71 -7.62
C ALA A 78 16.43 11.52 -7.95
N TRP A 79 15.69 11.57 -9.07
CA TRP A 79 14.84 10.48 -9.55
C TRP A 79 15.58 9.15 -9.72
N VAL A 80 16.78 9.17 -10.33
CA VAL A 80 17.57 7.93 -10.48
C VAL A 80 17.95 7.38 -9.11
N ALA A 81 18.45 8.22 -8.19
CA ALA A 81 18.88 7.80 -6.87
C ALA A 81 17.75 7.16 -6.04
N GLY A 82 16.55 7.76 -6.04
CA GLY A 82 15.42 7.17 -5.31
C GLY A 82 14.84 5.92 -5.99
N MET A 83 14.83 5.84 -7.33
CA MET A 83 14.45 4.61 -8.04
C MET A 83 15.43 3.47 -7.71
N THR A 84 16.74 3.74 -7.73
CA THR A 84 17.76 2.78 -7.30
C THR A 84 17.55 2.36 -5.85
N GLY A 85 17.26 3.31 -4.96
CA GLY A 85 16.91 3.03 -3.56
C GLY A 85 15.73 2.07 -3.44
N ALA A 86 14.65 2.31 -4.18
CA ALA A 86 13.48 1.43 -4.21
C ALA A 86 13.79 0.02 -4.72
N PHE A 87 14.57 -0.11 -5.79
CA PHE A 87 14.99 -1.42 -6.32
C PHE A 87 15.89 -2.20 -5.35
N LEU A 88 16.74 -1.51 -4.59
CA LEU A 88 17.66 -2.13 -3.61
C LEU A 88 16.95 -2.62 -2.35
N ILE A 89 15.73 -2.16 -2.05
CA ILE A 89 14.93 -2.69 -0.93
C ILE A 89 14.61 -4.18 -1.12
N GLY A 90 14.63 -4.68 -2.36
CA GLY A 90 14.51 -6.10 -2.69
C GLY A 90 13.10 -6.66 -2.52
N ASP A 91 12.98 -7.98 -2.66
CA ASP A 91 11.70 -8.69 -2.53
C ASP A 91 11.31 -8.76 -1.05
N PHE A 92 10.23 -8.09 -0.65
CA PHE A 92 9.71 -8.17 0.72
C PHE A 92 9.18 -9.58 1.08
N THR A 93 9.02 -10.43 0.08
CA THR A 93 8.40 -11.76 0.20
C THR A 93 9.19 -12.79 -0.61
N ASN A 94 9.73 -13.81 0.07
CA ASN A 94 10.51 -14.87 -0.56
C ASN A 94 9.61 -16.01 -1.08
N TYR A 95 9.02 -15.85 -2.27
CA TYR A 95 8.12 -16.84 -2.86
C TYR A 95 8.83 -17.91 -3.70
N THR A 96 8.38 -19.15 -3.59
CA THR A 96 8.82 -20.26 -4.45
C THR A 96 8.31 -20.11 -5.89
N PRO A 97 8.94 -20.78 -6.88
CA PRO A 97 8.46 -20.77 -8.26
C PRO A 97 6.99 -21.21 -8.41
N SER A 98 6.56 -22.22 -7.64
CA SER A 98 5.17 -22.71 -7.63
C SER A 98 4.19 -21.66 -7.10
N GLN A 99 4.58 -20.89 -6.09
CA GLN A 99 3.80 -19.76 -5.57
C GLN A 99 3.68 -18.65 -6.62
N LYS A 100 4.78 -18.33 -7.32
CA LYS A 100 4.77 -17.36 -8.43
C LYS A 100 3.87 -17.80 -9.59
N LEU A 101 3.73 -19.11 -9.84
CA LEU A 101 2.78 -19.62 -10.83
C LEU A 101 1.32 -19.36 -10.42
N LEU A 102 0.99 -19.51 -9.13
CA LEU A 102 -0.35 -19.25 -8.63
C LEU A 102 -0.75 -17.76 -8.75
N HIS A 103 0.20 -16.83 -8.69
CA HIS A 103 -0.07 -15.41 -8.96
C HIS A 103 -0.59 -15.14 -10.38
N LYS A 104 -0.28 -16.00 -11.35
CA LYS A 104 -0.77 -15.87 -12.74
C LYS A 104 -2.23 -16.29 -12.91
N THR A 105 -2.82 -16.93 -11.90
CA THR A 105 -4.22 -17.34 -11.97
C THR A 105 -5.13 -16.13 -11.83
N LYS A 106 -5.95 -15.87 -12.87
CA LYS A 106 -6.91 -14.76 -12.86
C LYS A 106 -7.93 -14.96 -11.73
N ALA A 107 -8.07 -13.95 -10.88
CA ALA A 107 -9.04 -13.95 -9.79
C ALA A 107 -10.44 -13.55 -10.27
N THR A 108 -10.50 -12.64 -11.23
CA THR A 108 -11.74 -12.13 -11.84
C THR A 108 -11.53 -11.89 -13.34
N ARG A 109 -12.60 -11.50 -14.05
CA ARG A 109 -12.52 -11.02 -15.44
C ARG A 109 -11.89 -9.63 -15.58
N TYR A 110 -11.65 -8.91 -14.49
CA TYR A 110 -11.18 -7.52 -14.50
C TYR A 110 -9.67 -7.47 -14.23
N GLU A 111 -8.87 -7.28 -15.28
CA GLU A 111 -7.40 -7.30 -15.17
C GLU A 111 -6.84 -6.24 -14.24
N ALA A 112 -7.35 -5.00 -14.30
CA ALA A 112 -6.93 -3.94 -13.39
C ALA A 112 -7.11 -4.34 -11.91
N TYR A 113 -8.27 -4.92 -11.57
CA TYR A 113 -8.53 -5.39 -10.21
C TYR A 113 -7.62 -6.59 -9.83
N ASN A 114 -7.36 -7.52 -10.76
CA ASN A 114 -6.47 -8.65 -10.50
C ASN A 114 -5.05 -8.16 -10.15
N THR A 115 -4.54 -7.18 -10.88
CA THR A 115 -3.23 -6.56 -10.63
C THR A 115 -3.20 -5.85 -9.28
N LEU A 116 -4.22 -5.02 -8.99
CA LEU A 116 -4.31 -4.33 -7.70
C LEU A 116 -4.39 -5.30 -6.53
N LEU A 117 -5.15 -6.38 -6.66
CA LEU A 117 -5.27 -7.41 -5.65
C LEU A 117 -3.96 -8.18 -5.46
N LEU A 118 -3.21 -8.44 -6.52
CA LEU A 118 -1.89 -9.08 -6.44
C LEU A 118 -0.90 -8.22 -5.65
N PHE A 119 -0.79 -6.92 -5.98
CA PHE A 119 0.09 -6.02 -5.25
C PHE A 119 -0.34 -5.84 -3.79
N ALA A 120 -1.64 -5.67 -3.55
CA ALA A 120 -2.18 -5.62 -2.20
C ALA A 120 -1.83 -6.89 -1.41
N LEU A 121 -1.93 -8.08 -2.01
CA LEU A 121 -1.54 -9.34 -1.35
C LEU A 121 -0.05 -9.39 -1.03
N TRP A 122 0.83 -8.91 -1.90
CA TRP A 122 2.26 -8.85 -1.59
C TRP A 122 2.53 -7.97 -0.37
N GLU A 123 1.93 -6.79 -0.34
CA GLU A 123 2.10 -5.85 0.78
C GLU A 123 1.45 -6.39 2.07
N GLU A 124 0.24 -6.93 2.02
CA GLU A 124 -0.43 -7.45 3.22
C GLU A 124 0.30 -8.69 3.78
N GLN A 125 0.85 -9.55 2.93
CA GLN A 125 1.66 -10.68 3.39
C GLN A 125 2.98 -10.23 4.00
N ALA A 126 3.64 -9.21 3.45
CA ALA A 126 4.89 -8.69 3.96
C ALA A 126 4.74 -7.92 5.29
N PHE A 127 3.71 -7.08 5.39
CA PHE A 127 3.59 -6.10 6.47
C PHE A 127 2.60 -6.53 7.58
N ARG A 128 1.69 -7.49 7.33
CA ARG A 128 0.58 -7.81 8.28
C ARG A 128 0.49 -9.29 8.66
N SER A 129 0.84 -10.22 7.78
CA SER A 129 0.68 -11.66 8.08
C SER A 129 1.51 -12.10 9.28
N GLY A 130 0.87 -12.64 10.32
CA GLY A 130 1.53 -13.04 11.57
C GLY A 130 1.50 -11.97 12.66
N SER A 131 0.90 -10.81 12.37
CA SER A 131 0.83 -9.69 13.30
C SER A 131 -0.04 -9.94 14.53
N GLU A 132 -0.85 -11.00 14.55
CA GLU A 132 -1.58 -11.41 15.75
C GLU A 132 -0.64 -11.77 16.91
N LYS A 133 0.61 -12.17 16.62
CA LYS A 133 1.65 -12.53 17.60
C LYS A 133 2.52 -11.35 18.00
N TRP A 134 2.45 -10.24 17.25
CA TRP A 134 3.29 -9.07 17.48
C TRP A 134 2.79 -8.26 18.67
N SER A 135 3.74 -7.66 19.38
CA SER A 135 3.48 -6.61 20.35
C SER A 135 2.86 -5.38 19.69
N TRP A 136 2.27 -4.50 20.51
CA TRP A 136 1.71 -3.24 20.01
C TRP A 136 2.76 -2.36 19.31
N CYS A 137 3.97 -2.26 19.88
CA CYS A 137 5.06 -1.48 19.30
C CYS A 137 5.49 -2.01 17.92
N GLU A 138 5.55 -3.34 17.76
CA GLU A 138 5.89 -3.95 16.48
C GLU A 138 4.84 -3.69 15.39
N ARG A 139 3.56 -3.69 15.76
CA ARG A 139 2.44 -3.34 14.88
C ARG A 139 2.49 -1.89 14.41
N VAL A 140 2.77 -0.96 15.31
CA VAL A 140 2.97 0.45 14.97
C VAL A 140 4.19 0.61 14.08
N ARG A 141 5.32 0.02 14.45
CA ARG A 141 6.55 0.07 13.65
C ARG A 141 6.32 -0.47 12.22
N ALA A 142 5.62 -1.59 12.07
CA ALA A 142 5.30 -2.14 10.75
C ALA A 142 4.45 -1.17 9.90
N SER A 143 3.50 -0.47 10.52
CA SER A 143 2.66 0.52 9.84
C SER A 143 3.44 1.79 9.48
N VAL A 144 4.39 2.21 10.33
CA VAL A 144 5.31 3.31 9.99
C VAL A 144 6.21 2.91 8.81
N CYS A 145 6.82 1.72 8.86
CA CYS A 145 7.63 1.19 7.76
C CYS A 145 6.84 1.10 6.44
N PHE A 146 5.55 0.75 6.51
CA PHE A 146 4.67 0.74 5.35
C PHE A 146 4.56 2.13 4.69
N GLY A 147 4.25 3.17 5.47
CA GLY A 147 4.19 4.53 4.93
C GLY A 147 5.54 5.05 4.44
N LEU A 148 6.64 4.75 5.14
CA LEU A 148 7.99 5.08 4.70
C LEU A 148 8.35 4.42 3.36
N ALA A 149 7.97 3.15 3.16
CA ALA A 149 8.16 2.48 1.88
C ALA A 149 7.46 3.23 0.74
N HIS A 150 6.29 3.83 0.99
CA HIS A 150 5.56 4.60 -0.01
C HIS A 150 6.17 5.99 -0.27
N VAL A 151 6.78 6.62 0.75
CA VAL A 151 7.54 7.87 0.58
C VAL A 151 8.74 7.65 -0.35
N VAL A 152 9.46 6.54 -0.16
CA VAL A 152 10.67 6.21 -0.93
C VAL A 152 10.33 5.67 -2.32
N ASN A 153 9.27 4.85 -2.44
CA ASN A 153 8.96 4.12 -3.68
C ASN A 153 8.01 4.86 -4.63
N ILE A 154 7.09 5.68 -4.10
CA ILE A 154 6.10 6.42 -4.90
C ILE A 154 6.33 7.94 -4.80
N TRP A 155 7.45 8.33 -4.19
CA TRP A 155 7.92 9.72 -4.17
C TRP A 155 6.91 10.71 -3.57
N TYR A 156 6.07 10.19 -2.69
CA TYR A 156 5.07 10.97 -2.00
C TYR A 156 5.69 11.96 -1.03
N SER A 157 4.95 13.03 -0.75
CA SER A 157 5.30 13.97 0.30
C SER A 157 5.32 13.27 1.67
N PHE A 158 6.04 13.84 2.63
CA PHE A 158 6.04 13.31 4.00
C PHE A 158 4.63 13.28 4.63
N ALA A 159 3.76 14.23 4.27
CA ALA A 159 2.34 14.22 4.63
C ALA A 159 1.63 12.97 4.12
N ALA A 160 1.79 12.65 2.84
CA ALA A 160 1.20 11.46 2.23
C ALA A 160 1.79 10.16 2.82
N GLY A 161 3.09 10.11 3.08
CA GLY A 161 3.74 9.00 3.80
C GLY A 161 3.12 8.71 5.16
N THR A 162 2.94 9.76 5.96
CA THR A 162 2.35 9.67 7.30
C THR A 162 0.89 9.21 7.24
N ALA A 163 0.11 9.77 6.31
CA ALA A 163 -1.28 9.33 6.10
C ALA A 163 -1.36 7.87 5.63
N LEU A 164 -0.42 7.41 4.81
CA LEU A 164 -0.31 6.01 4.40
C LEU A 164 0.13 5.10 5.55
N SER A 165 0.95 5.56 6.50
CA SER A 165 1.20 4.81 7.74
C SER A 165 -0.09 4.58 8.54
N MET A 166 -0.93 5.60 8.67
CA MET A 166 -2.23 5.49 9.35
C MET A 166 -3.18 4.56 8.59
N THR A 167 -3.24 4.69 7.26
CA THR A 167 -4.02 3.79 6.39
C THR A 167 -3.55 2.35 6.54
N GLY A 168 -2.24 2.14 6.54
CA GLY A 168 -1.61 0.84 6.71
C GLY A 168 -1.90 0.21 8.07
N PHE A 169 -2.05 1.02 9.11
CA PHE A 169 -2.55 0.59 10.41
C PHE A 169 -4.04 0.23 10.35
N GLY A 170 -4.85 0.96 9.58
CA GLY A 170 -6.24 0.60 9.29
C GLY A 170 -6.37 -0.80 8.67
N PHE A 171 -5.55 -1.12 7.67
CA PHE A 171 -5.51 -2.48 7.09
C PHE A 171 -5.10 -3.54 8.12
N LEU A 172 -4.15 -3.22 8.99
CA LEU A 172 -3.76 -4.09 10.11
C LEU A 172 -4.95 -4.33 11.08
N LEU A 173 -5.76 -3.32 11.36
CA LEU A 173 -6.96 -3.51 12.20
C LEU A 173 -7.98 -4.44 11.53
N VAL A 174 -8.18 -4.32 10.22
CA VAL A 174 -9.02 -5.25 9.43
C VAL A 174 -8.47 -6.67 9.54
N TYR A 175 -7.15 -6.85 9.34
CA TYR A 175 -6.49 -8.15 9.50
C TYR A 175 -6.78 -8.76 10.87
N LEU A 176 -6.51 -8.02 11.95
CA LEU A 176 -6.70 -8.51 13.32
C LEU A 176 -8.17 -8.81 13.63
N TRP A 177 -9.11 -8.04 13.09
CA TRP A 177 -10.54 -8.31 13.28
C TRP A 177 -10.95 -9.64 12.65
N TYR A 178 -10.58 -9.87 11.39
CA TYR A 178 -10.87 -11.14 10.71
C TYR A 178 -10.12 -12.32 11.32
N TYR A 179 -8.88 -12.10 11.78
CA TYR A 179 -8.14 -13.13 12.50
C TYR A 179 -8.82 -13.51 13.81
N ARG A 180 -9.31 -12.56 14.61
CA ARG A 180 -10.05 -12.85 15.84
C ARG A 180 -11.32 -13.64 15.56
N LYS A 181 -12.03 -13.32 14.47
CA LYS A 181 -13.29 -13.96 14.08
C LYS A 181 -13.12 -15.40 13.60
N TYR A 182 -12.13 -15.66 12.75
CA TYR A 182 -11.97 -16.96 12.07
C TYR A 182 -10.75 -17.76 12.50
N ARG A 183 -9.85 -17.18 13.30
CA ARG A 183 -8.56 -17.77 13.74
C ARG A 183 -7.70 -18.29 12.57
N SER A 184 -7.85 -17.68 11.41
CA SER A 184 -7.17 -18.06 10.17
C SER A 184 -6.42 -16.88 9.58
N GLN A 185 -5.09 -17.01 9.48
CA GLN A 185 -4.24 -16.01 8.82
C GLN A 185 -4.60 -15.87 7.35
N ILE A 186 -4.99 -16.94 6.66
CA ILE A 186 -5.38 -16.93 5.25
C ILE A 186 -6.59 -16.01 5.03
N ILE A 187 -7.65 -16.19 5.83
CA ILE A 187 -8.87 -15.38 5.72
C ILE A 187 -8.58 -13.92 6.09
N ALA A 188 -7.80 -13.71 7.16
CA ALA A 188 -7.43 -12.37 7.61
C ALA A 188 -6.61 -11.60 6.56
N THR A 189 -5.61 -12.24 5.97
CA THR A 189 -4.78 -11.67 4.89
C THR A 189 -5.63 -11.39 3.65
N ALA A 190 -6.50 -12.34 3.24
CA ALA A 190 -7.39 -12.16 2.09
C ALA A 190 -8.34 -10.96 2.28
N ALA A 191 -8.92 -10.81 3.48
CA ALA A 191 -9.82 -9.71 3.78
C ALA A 191 -9.09 -8.35 3.79
N ALA A 192 -7.93 -8.27 4.45
CA ALA A 192 -7.11 -7.06 4.46
C ALA A 192 -6.66 -6.67 3.04
N ALA A 193 -6.19 -7.64 2.24
CA ALA A 193 -5.76 -7.40 0.86
C ALA A 193 -6.92 -7.00 -0.05
N THR A 194 -8.12 -7.53 0.20
CA THR A 194 -9.33 -7.11 -0.54
C THR A 194 -9.70 -5.66 -0.21
N VAL A 195 -9.67 -5.26 1.07
CA VAL A 195 -9.88 -3.85 1.47
C VAL A 195 -8.83 -2.95 0.84
N HIS A 196 -7.56 -3.35 0.89
CA HIS A 196 -6.46 -2.59 0.31
C HIS A 196 -6.60 -2.47 -1.22
N ALA A 197 -6.93 -3.54 -1.94
CA ALA A 197 -7.16 -3.49 -3.38
C ALA A 197 -8.33 -2.55 -3.75
N LEU A 198 -9.41 -2.56 -2.96
CA LEU A 198 -10.53 -1.64 -3.12
C LEU A 198 -10.13 -0.20 -2.82
N TYR A 199 -9.34 0.03 -1.77
CA TYR A 199 -8.78 1.34 -1.45
C TYR A 199 -7.95 1.88 -2.62
N ASN A 200 -7.05 1.07 -3.19
CA ASN A 200 -6.22 1.47 -4.34
C ASN A 200 -7.06 1.74 -5.59
N ALA A 201 -8.10 0.94 -5.85
CA ALA A 201 -9.01 1.17 -6.97
C ALA A 201 -9.77 2.51 -6.84
N ILE A 202 -10.23 2.85 -5.63
CA ILE A 202 -10.88 4.14 -5.34
C ILE A 202 -9.86 5.28 -5.52
N ALA A 203 -8.67 5.16 -4.93
CA ALA A 203 -7.63 6.17 -5.03
C ALA A 203 -7.25 6.48 -6.49
N LEU A 204 -7.00 5.45 -7.30
CA LEU A 204 -6.64 5.60 -8.71
C LEU A 204 -7.79 6.20 -9.53
N SER A 205 -9.04 5.83 -9.22
CA SER A 205 -10.20 6.42 -9.87
C SER A 205 -10.32 7.92 -9.58
N LEU A 206 -10.10 8.33 -8.33
CA LEU A 206 -10.11 9.75 -7.95
C LEU A 206 -8.97 10.52 -8.62
N ILE A 207 -7.76 9.96 -8.66
CA ILE A 207 -6.60 10.57 -9.35
C ILE A 207 -6.92 10.76 -10.84
N ALA A 208 -7.47 9.74 -11.50
CA ALA A 208 -7.83 9.82 -12.92
C ALA A 208 -8.87 10.91 -13.19
N VAL A 209 -9.88 11.05 -12.31
CA VAL A 209 -10.90 12.11 -12.43
C VAL A 209 -10.30 13.50 -12.26
N VAL A 210 -9.45 13.70 -11.24
CA VAL A 210 -8.79 15.00 -11.01
C VAL A 210 -7.90 15.37 -12.19
N LEU A 211 -7.09 14.42 -12.67
CA LEU A 211 -6.22 14.64 -13.83
C LEU A 211 -7.02 15.01 -15.10
N ALA A 212 -8.14 14.34 -15.34
CA ALA A 212 -9.02 14.65 -16.47
C ALA A 212 -9.61 16.06 -16.37
N ILE A 213 -10.03 16.49 -15.18
CA ILE A 213 -10.53 17.84 -14.93
C ILE A 213 -9.43 18.89 -15.17
N ASP A 214 -8.22 18.63 -14.70
CA ASP A 214 -7.12 19.59 -14.85
C ASP A 214 -6.66 19.72 -16.31
N ILE A 215 -6.61 18.61 -17.07
CA ILE A 215 -6.37 18.65 -18.51
C ILE A 215 -7.48 19.42 -19.23
N ALA A 216 -8.75 19.19 -18.87
CA ALA A 216 -9.88 19.88 -19.49
C ALA A 216 -9.89 21.39 -19.23
N LYS A 217 -9.28 21.88 -18.14
CA LYS A 217 -9.11 23.32 -17.86
C LYS A 217 -7.96 23.96 -18.65
N LEU A 218 -7.02 23.15 -19.15
CA LEU A 218 -5.86 23.61 -19.91
C LEU A 218 -6.13 23.69 -21.42
N LEU A 219 -7.21 23.05 -21.90
CA LEU A 219 -7.70 23.07 -23.28
C LEU A 219 -8.75 24.17 -23.47
#